data_AF-A0A139DHS5-F1
#
_entry.id   AF-A0A139DHS5-F1
#
_cell.length_a   1.000
_cell.length_b   1.000
_cell.length_c   1.000
_cell.angle_alpha   90.00
_cell.angle_beta   90.00
_cell.angle_gamma   90.00
#
_symmetry.space_group_name_H-M   'P 1'
#
loop_
_entity.id
_entity.type
_entity.pdbx_description
1 polymer ?
#
loop_
_entity_poly.entity_id
_entity_poly.type
_entity_poly.pdbx_seq_one_letter_code
_entity_poly.pdbx_strand_id
1 'polypeptide(L)'
;MQLNREDSRELLKGNDVLYIYHNRIDHTGDKMHSEGQAFEAAEQTLDDLIRLIKKLTAANANNLLITADHGFIYQNRELDESDFLGDAVSGDDIRYRDRRFVLGKGLSASPAFHHFSSEQLGLDGDMEVQIPKSINRLRLKGSGSRFVHGGASLQEVVIPVLKVNKKRQSDVSAVEVDILRGASSVITSGQLAVTLYQSGPVTEKVQPRHLRAGIYTQSGELISDSHELSFDLTSENPRERELQVRFVLSRKADEANGQEVFLKLEEQHAGTSHYKEYKSLRYLMRRSFTSDFDF
;
A
#
# COMPACT_ATOMS: atom_id res chain seq x y z
N MET A 1 22.37 -11.56 -4.89
CA MET A 1 22.87 -10.78 -6.05
C MET A 1 24.10 -9.98 -5.67
N GLN A 2 25.20 -10.11 -6.42
CA GLN A 2 26.46 -9.36 -6.21
C GLN A 2 26.44 -7.93 -6.80
N LEU A 3 25.42 -7.57 -7.60
CA LEU A 3 25.31 -6.25 -8.24
C LEU A 3 25.32 -5.09 -7.24
N ASN A 4 25.97 -3.99 -7.58
CA ASN A 4 25.85 -2.76 -6.80
C ASN A 4 24.49 -2.07 -7.08
N ARG A 5 24.24 -0.92 -6.45
CA ARG A 5 22.96 -0.21 -6.60
C ARG A 5 22.73 0.32 -8.02
N GLU A 6 23.76 0.80 -8.70
CA GLU A 6 23.68 1.35 -10.05
C GLU A 6 23.46 0.25 -11.07
N ASP A 7 24.25 -0.83 -11.00
CA ASP A 7 24.07 -1.99 -11.87
C ASP A 7 22.67 -2.61 -11.71
N SER A 8 22.16 -2.64 -10.47
CA SER A 8 20.79 -3.11 -10.19
C SER A 8 19.74 -2.20 -10.84
N ARG A 9 19.97 -0.89 -10.89
CA ARG A 9 19.05 0.07 -11.53
C ARG A 9 19.08 -0.06 -13.04
N GLU A 10 20.25 -0.17 -13.65
CA GLU A 10 20.36 -0.37 -15.09
C GLU A 10 19.71 -1.68 -15.52
N LEU A 11 19.92 -2.76 -14.76
CA LEU A 11 19.23 -4.04 -14.99
C LEU A 11 17.70 -3.88 -14.93
N LEU A 12 17.18 -3.21 -13.89
CA LEU A 12 15.73 -3.01 -13.74
C LEU A 12 15.15 -2.07 -14.80
N LYS A 13 15.91 -1.07 -15.26
CA LYS A 13 15.46 -0.13 -16.30
C LYS A 13 15.42 -0.77 -17.68
N GLY A 14 16.35 -1.68 -17.96
CA GLY A 14 16.43 -2.39 -19.24
C GLY A 14 15.43 -3.54 -19.43
N ASN A 15 14.62 -3.86 -18.41
CA ASN A 15 13.72 -5.03 -18.45
C ASN A 15 12.34 -4.69 -17.87
N ASP A 16 11.28 -5.04 -18.61
CA ASP A 16 9.90 -4.84 -18.16
C ASP A 16 9.51 -5.79 -17.01
N VAL A 17 10.07 -7.01 -17.01
CA VAL A 17 9.82 -8.05 -16.01
C VAL A 17 11.14 -8.75 -15.68
N LEU A 18 11.36 -9.01 -14.38
CA LEU A 18 12.52 -9.77 -13.88
C LEU A 18 12.05 -10.90 -12.98
N TYR A 19 12.45 -12.13 -13.30
CA TYR A 19 12.22 -13.30 -12.46
C TYR A 19 13.46 -13.59 -11.60
N ILE A 20 13.24 -13.82 -10.31
CA ILE A 20 14.30 -14.18 -9.36
C ILE A 20 13.91 -15.49 -8.69
N TYR A 21 14.75 -16.49 -8.87
CA TYR A 21 14.58 -17.82 -8.29
C TYR A 21 15.38 -17.97 -7.00
N HIS A 22 14.80 -18.64 -6.01
CA HIS A 22 15.41 -18.96 -4.72
C HIS A 22 14.96 -20.36 -4.29
N ASN A 23 15.91 -21.23 -3.93
CA ASN A 23 15.67 -22.67 -3.75
C ASN A 23 16.14 -23.22 -2.39
N ARG A 24 16.32 -22.36 -1.38
CA ARG A 24 17.00 -22.79 -0.14
C ARG A 24 16.22 -23.87 0.60
N ILE A 25 14.89 -23.74 0.65
CA ILE A 25 14.02 -24.64 1.42
C ILE A 25 14.11 -26.05 0.84
N ASP A 26 13.79 -26.25 -0.43
CA ASP A 26 13.81 -27.58 -1.05
C ASP A 26 15.21 -28.17 -1.11
N HIS A 27 16.22 -27.37 -1.45
CA HIS A 27 17.61 -27.83 -1.46
C HIS A 27 18.06 -28.40 -0.11
N THR A 28 17.51 -27.86 0.99
CA THR A 28 17.78 -28.33 2.36
C THR A 28 16.87 -29.49 2.72
N GLY A 29 15.58 -29.39 2.40
CA GLY A 29 14.52 -30.34 2.71
C GLY A 29 14.67 -31.69 2.01
N ASP A 30 15.03 -31.73 0.73
CA ASP A 30 15.03 -32.97 -0.05
C ASP A 30 16.14 -33.95 0.30
N LYS A 31 17.20 -33.46 0.94
CA LYS A 31 18.36 -34.27 1.28
C LYS A 31 18.18 -34.89 2.65
N MET A 32 18.26 -36.22 2.71
CA MET A 32 18.14 -36.99 3.96
C MET A 32 19.03 -36.48 5.12
N HIS A 33 20.23 -35.95 4.82
CA HIS A 33 21.16 -35.45 5.85
C HIS A 33 20.88 -34.02 6.32
N SER A 34 20.03 -33.27 5.61
CA SER A 34 19.69 -31.88 5.96
C SER A 34 18.18 -31.63 6.07
N GLU A 35 17.33 -32.63 5.81
CA GLU A 35 15.87 -32.48 5.85
C GLU A 35 15.37 -31.98 7.20
N GLY A 36 16.08 -32.34 8.28
CA GLY A 36 15.83 -31.88 9.65
C GLY A 36 15.98 -30.37 9.86
N GLN A 37 16.59 -29.65 8.92
CA GLN A 37 16.88 -28.21 8.99
C GLN A 37 15.90 -27.35 8.16
N ALA A 38 14.78 -27.93 7.73
CA ALA A 38 13.81 -27.24 6.87
C ALA A 38 13.24 -25.95 7.50
N PHE A 39 13.06 -25.91 8.82
CA PHE A 39 12.58 -24.70 9.51
C PHE A 39 13.64 -23.60 9.52
N GLU A 40 14.89 -23.92 9.82
CA GLU A 40 16.02 -23.00 9.76
C GLU A 40 16.21 -22.48 8.33
N ALA A 41 16.05 -23.35 7.32
CA ALA A 41 16.08 -22.95 5.91
C ALA A 41 14.94 -21.98 5.56
N ALA A 42 13.74 -22.18 6.11
CA ALA A 42 12.61 -21.28 5.92
C ALA A 42 12.87 -19.90 6.56
N GLU A 43 13.37 -19.86 7.81
CA GLU A 43 13.74 -18.59 8.48
C GLU A 43 14.81 -17.83 7.70
N GLN A 44 15.88 -18.51 7.27
CA GLN A 44 16.93 -17.90 6.44
C GLN A 44 16.39 -17.41 5.10
N THR A 45 15.40 -18.11 4.52
CA THR A 45 14.75 -17.68 3.28
C THR A 45 13.98 -16.38 3.49
N LEU A 46 13.29 -16.22 4.62
CA LEU A 46 12.63 -14.95 4.96
C LEU A 46 13.63 -13.79 5.06
N ASP A 47 14.77 -14.01 5.71
CA ASP A 47 15.84 -13.01 5.79
C ASP A 47 16.43 -12.66 4.42
N ASP A 48 16.63 -13.67 3.56
CA ASP A 48 17.08 -13.49 2.18
C ASP A 48 16.08 -12.66 1.37
N LEU A 49 14.79 -12.96 1.48
CA LEU A 49 13.72 -12.23 0.80
C LEU A 49 13.62 -10.78 1.28
N ILE A 50 13.69 -10.52 2.60
CA ILE A 50 13.66 -9.16 3.14
C ILE A 50 14.85 -8.34 2.62
N ARG A 51 16.05 -8.93 2.62
CA ARG A 51 17.26 -8.29 2.07
C ARG A 51 17.10 -7.99 0.58
N LEU A 52 16.55 -8.93 -0.18
CA LEU A 52 16.31 -8.77 -1.61
C LEU A 52 15.30 -7.66 -1.89
N ILE A 53 14.16 -7.63 -1.20
CA ILE A 53 13.13 -6.58 -1.33
C ILE A 53 13.73 -5.20 -1.06
N LYS A 54 14.48 -5.05 0.04
CA LYS A 54 15.16 -3.79 0.38
C LYS A 54 16.14 -3.36 -0.72
N LYS A 55 16.92 -4.29 -1.25
CA LYS A 55 17.88 -4.02 -2.33
C LYS A 55 17.18 -3.56 -3.61
N LEU A 56 16.17 -4.30 -4.07
CA LEU A 56 15.40 -3.99 -5.27
C LEU A 56 14.68 -2.65 -5.15
N THR A 57 14.03 -2.40 -4.01
CA THR A 57 13.32 -1.14 -3.75
C THR A 57 14.26 0.07 -3.58
N ALA A 58 15.51 -0.13 -3.17
CA ALA A 58 16.54 0.91 -3.19
C ALA A 58 17.03 1.23 -4.62
N ALA A 59 16.88 0.26 -5.53
CA ALA A 59 17.13 0.36 -6.96
C ALA A 59 15.88 0.77 -7.77
N ASN A 60 14.86 1.35 -7.13
CA ASN A 60 13.62 1.84 -7.73
C ASN A 60 12.64 0.78 -8.28
N ALA A 61 12.76 -0.48 -7.88
CA ALA A 61 11.67 -1.45 -8.09
C ALA A 61 10.48 -1.06 -7.18
N ASN A 62 9.35 -0.71 -7.79
CA ASN A 62 8.16 -0.24 -7.05
C ASN A 62 7.09 -1.31 -6.90
N ASN A 63 7.03 -2.28 -7.81
CA ASN A 63 6.09 -3.38 -7.81
C ASN A 63 6.85 -4.69 -7.70
N LEU A 64 6.62 -5.45 -6.64
CA LEU A 64 7.19 -6.78 -6.45
C LEU A 64 6.07 -7.77 -6.21
N LEU A 65 6.15 -8.91 -6.88
CA LEU A 65 5.31 -10.08 -6.63
C LEU A 65 6.21 -11.16 -6.05
N ILE A 66 5.78 -11.76 -4.95
CA ILE A 66 6.51 -12.82 -4.26
C ILE A 66 5.54 -13.98 -4.10
N THR A 67 5.95 -15.16 -4.55
CA THR A 67 5.13 -16.37 -4.50
C THR A 67 6.05 -17.59 -4.49
N ALA A 68 5.44 -18.77 -4.44
CA ALA A 68 6.10 -20.06 -4.58
C ALA A 68 5.38 -20.88 -5.67
N ASP A 69 6.01 -21.94 -6.13
CA ASP A 69 5.42 -22.97 -6.97
C ASP A 69 4.57 -23.95 -6.15
N HIS A 70 5.05 -24.34 -4.98
CA HIS A 70 4.32 -25.20 -4.04
C HIS A 70 4.72 -24.92 -2.57
N GLY A 71 4.03 -25.58 -1.64
CA GLY A 71 4.42 -25.64 -0.24
C GLY A 71 5.34 -26.83 0.07
N PHE A 72 5.33 -27.26 1.34
CA PHE A 72 5.97 -28.51 1.76
C PHE A 72 5.29 -29.07 3.01
N ILE A 73 5.50 -30.36 3.27
CA ILE A 73 5.15 -31.00 4.54
C ILE A 73 6.43 -31.44 5.23
N TYR A 74 6.57 -31.03 6.49
CA TYR A 74 7.67 -31.47 7.34
C TYR A 74 7.17 -32.14 8.62
N GLN A 75 7.79 -33.27 8.98
CA GLN A 75 7.55 -33.98 10.24
C GLN A 75 8.86 -34.15 11.02
N ASN A 76 8.89 -33.61 12.24
CA ASN A 76 10.10 -33.65 13.05
C ASN A 76 10.39 -35.05 13.62
N ARG A 77 9.36 -35.83 13.89
CA ARG A 77 9.51 -37.19 14.41
C ARG A 77 9.81 -38.14 13.26
N GLU A 78 10.52 -39.22 13.56
CA GLU A 78 10.52 -40.37 12.68
C GLU A 78 9.08 -40.84 12.48
N LEU A 79 8.79 -41.29 11.27
CA LEU A 79 7.45 -41.72 10.90
C LEU A 79 7.21 -43.14 11.37
N ASP A 80 6.01 -43.36 11.90
CA ASP A 80 5.56 -44.69 12.24
C ASP A 80 5.18 -45.45 10.95
N GLU A 81 5.18 -46.78 11.01
CA GLU A 81 4.76 -47.62 9.87
C GLU A 81 3.34 -47.27 9.37
N SER A 82 2.48 -46.80 10.26
CA SER A 82 1.11 -46.34 9.93
C SER A 82 1.04 -45.07 9.10
N ASP A 83 2.11 -44.27 9.04
CA ASP A 83 2.17 -43.04 8.24
C ASP A 83 2.55 -43.31 6.77
N PHE A 84 2.94 -44.56 6.48
CA PHE A 84 3.14 -45.04 5.13
C PHE A 84 1.86 -45.67 4.59
N LEU A 85 1.62 -45.50 3.30
CA LEU A 85 0.56 -46.26 2.63
C LEU A 85 0.90 -47.74 2.66
N GLY A 86 0.00 -48.53 3.26
CA GLY A 86 0.06 -49.99 3.23
C GLY A 86 -0.29 -50.59 1.87
N ASP A 87 -1.07 -49.86 1.06
CA ASP A 87 -1.46 -50.30 -0.28
C ASP A 87 -0.28 -50.22 -1.25
N ALA A 88 0.00 -51.34 -1.92
CA ALA A 88 0.95 -51.37 -3.01
C ALA A 88 0.36 -50.66 -4.25
N VAL A 89 1.15 -49.76 -4.83
CA VAL A 89 0.86 -49.19 -6.15
C VAL A 89 0.84 -50.32 -7.17
N SER A 90 -0.21 -50.40 -7.99
CA SER A 90 -0.33 -51.36 -9.08
C SER A 90 -0.93 -50.72 -10.33
N GLY A 91 -0.58 -51.26 -11.49
CA GLY A 91 -1.13 -50.87 -12.78
C GLY A 91 -0.40 -51.57 -13.92
N ASP A 92 -0.86 -51.36 -15.14
CA ASP A 92 -0.32 -52.01 -16.34
C ASP A 92 1.12 -51.58 -16.64
N ASP A 93 1.42 -50.28 -16.50
CA ASP A 93 2.72 -49.69 -16.81
C ASP A 93 3.04 -48.52 -15.87
N ILE A 94 3.77 -48.80 -14.78
CA ILE A 94 4.22 -47.77 -13.84
C ILE A 94 5.51 -47.14 -14.37
N ARG A 95 5.44 -45.87 -14.74
CA ARG A 95 6.55 -45.12 -15.36
C ARG A 95 7.43 -44.40 -14.36
N TYR A 96 6.84 -43.85 -13.31
CA TYR A 96 7.57 -43.13 -12.28
C TYR A 96 6.87 -43.24 -10.93
N ARG A 97 7.66 -43.28 -9.87
CA ARG A 97 7.15 -43.35 -8.50
C ARG A 97 7.97 -42.45 -7.59
N ASP A 98 7.28 -41.51 -6.97
CA ASP A 98 7.79 -40.66 -5.90
C ASP A 98 7.20 -41.08 -4.55
N ARG A 99 7.58 -40.38 -3.47
CA ARG A 99 7.01 -40.54 -2.14
C ARG A 99 5.53 -40.12 -2.11
N ARG A 100 5.14 -39.17 -2.96
CA ARG A 100 3.82 -38.50 -2.90
C ARG A 100 3.09 -38.44 -4.23
N PHE A 101 3.58 -39.12 -5.27
CA PHE A 101 2.82 -39.36 -6.49
C PHE A 101 3.37 -40.57 -7.26
N VAL A 102 2.56 -41.08 -8.18
CA VAL A 102 2.88 -42.13 -9.14
C VAL A 102 2.41 -41.68 -10.52
N LEU A 103 3.22 -41.92 -11.54
CA LEU A 103 2.86 -41.72 -12.94
C LEU A 103 2.89 -43.07 -13.66
N GLY A 104 1.88 -43.36 -14.46
CA GLY A 104 1.82 -44.60 -15.22
C GLY A 104 0.60 -44.68 -16.13
N LYS A 105 0.30 -45.89 -16.62
CA LYS A 105 -0.89 -46.22 -17.42
C LYS A 105 -1.58 -47.44 -16.82
N GLY A 106 -2.91 -47.46 -16.88
CA GLY A 106 -3.72 -48.54 -16.33
C GLY A 106 -3.51 -48.69 -14.82
N LEU A 107 -3.34 -47.58 -14.09
CA LEU A 107 -3.15 -47.55 -12.65
C LEU A 107 -4.43 -48.02 -11.95
N SER A 108 -4.31 -49.11 -11.17
CA SER A 108 -5.43 -49.70 -10.45
C SER A 108 -6.05 -48.69 -9.48
N ALA A 109 -7.38 -48.55 -9.51
CA ALA A 109 -8.09 -47.72 -8.56
C ALA A 109 -7.89 -48.25 -7.12
N SER A 110 -7.52 -47.37 -6.19
CA SER A 110 -7.49 -47.67 -4.76
C SER A 110 -8.10 -46.50 -3.98
N PRO A 111 -8.84 -46.78 -2.90
CA PRO A 111 -9.39 -45.75 -2.03
C PRO A 111 -8.28 -44.91 -1.36
N ALA A 112 -7.05 -45.41 -1.28
CA ALA A 112 -5.91 -44.73 -0.69
C ALA A 112 -5.31 -43.60 -1.55
N PHE A 113 -5.69 -43.52 -2.83
CA PHE A 113 -5.17 -42.52 -3.76
C PHE A 113 -6.30 -41.64 -4.33
N HIS A 114 -5.96 -40.39 -4.59
CA HIS A 114 -6.63 -39.64 -5.65
C HIS A 114 -6.06 -40.10 -6.99
N HIS A 115 -6.94 -40.44 -7.93
CA HIS A 115 -6.58 -40.82 -9.29
C HIS A 115 -7.00 -39.70 -10.23
N PHE A 116 -6.09 -39.24 -11.09
CA PHE A 116 -6.36 -38.27 -12.13
C PHE A 116 -5.88 -38.77 -13.49
N SER A 117 -6.70 -38.57 -14.52
CA SER A 117 -6.24 -38.68 -15.91
C SER A 117 -5.49 -37.41 -16.33
N SER A 118 -4.69 -37.50 -17.40
CA SER A 118 -4.05 -36.32 -18.02
C SER A 118 -5.08 -35.23 -18.35
N GLU A 119 -6.23 -35.61 -18.92
CA GLU A 119 -7.32 -34.69 -19.25
C GLU A 119 -7.84 -33.93 -18.02
N GLN A 120 -8.04 -34.62 -16.88
CA GLN A 120 -8.48 -33.97 -15.64
C GLN A 120 -7.47 -32.98 -15.06
N LEU A 121 -6.19 -33.15 -15.39
CA LEU A 121 -5.10 -32.24 -15.01
C LEU A 121 -4.85 -31.16 -16.07
N GLY A 122 -5.59 -31.15 -17.17
CA GLY A 122 -5.38 -30.22 -18.29
C GLY A 122 -4.10 -30.48 -19.06
N LEU A 123 -3.61 -31.73 -19.08
CA LEU A 123 -2.42 -32.18 -19.78
C LEU A 123 -2.78 -32.99 -21.02
N ASP A 124 -1.96 -32.86 -22.07
CA ASP A 124 -2.07 -33.71 -23.26
C ASP A 124 -1.51 -35.12 -22.99
N GLY A 125 -2.11 -36.13 -23.62
CA GLY A 125 -1.66 -37.52 -23.56
C GLY A 125 -2.56 -38.43 -22.72
N ASP A 126 -2.02 -39.59 -22.35
CA ASP A 126 -2.74 -40.69 -21.70
C ASP A 126 -2.06 -41.16 -20.40
N MET A 127 -1.26 -40.30 -19.78
CA MET A 127 -0.66 -40.60 -18.48
C MET A 127 -1.72 -40.49 -17.38
N GLU A 128 -1.67 -41.41 -16.43
CA GLU A 128 -2.47 -41.39 -15.22
C GLU A 128 -1.58 -41.00 -14.04
N VAL A 129 -2.15 -40.24 -13.10
CA VAL A 129 -1.47 -39.74 -11.91
C VAL A 129 -2.22 -40.22 -10.68
N GLN A 130 -1.51 -40.89 -9.78
CA GLN A 130 -2.02 -41.23 -8.45
C GLN A 130 -1.28 -40.46 -7.36
N ILE A 131 -2.04 -39.81 -6.49
CA ILE A 131 -1.53 -39.05 -5.35
C ILE A 131 -2.09 -39.66 -4.07
N PRO A 132 -1.27 -40.11 -3.11
CA PRO A 132 -1.72 -40.56 -1.80
C PRO A 132 -2.68 -39.55 -1.14
N LYS A 133 -3.82 -40.05 -0.63
CA LYS A 133 -4.73 -39.22 0.17
C LYS A 133 -4.09 -38.86 1.50
N SER A 134 -4.57 -37.77 2.11
CA SER A 134 -4.04 -37.23 3.37
C SER A 134 -2.55 -36.92 3.26
N ILE A 135 -1.80 -37.02 4.35
CA ILE A 135 -0.34 -36.81 4.44
C ILE A 135 0.48 -38.11 4.31
N ASN A 136 -0.16 -39.22 3.93
CA ASN A 136 0.45 -40.55 3.85
C ASN A 136 1.44 -40.70 2.69
N ARG A 137 2.54 -41.43 2.86
CA ARG A 137 3.57 -41.51 1.82
C ARG A 137 3.84 -42.92 1.34
N LEU A 138 4.26 -43.04 0.08
CA LEU A 138 4.80 -44.28 -0.46
C LEU A 138 6.20 -44.51 0.10
N ARG A 139 6.49 -45.77 0.46
CA ARG A 139 7.83 -46.15 0.91
C ARG A 139 8.79 -46.20 -0.27
N LEU A 140 9.89 -45.45 -0.21
CA LEU A 140 11.00 -45.52 -1.16
C LEU A 140 12.29 -45.79 -0.39
N LYS A 141 13.15 -46.66 -0.92
CA LYS A 141 14.42 -47.01 -0.28
C LYS A 141 15.42 -45.86 -0.46
N GLY A 142 16.12 -45.50 0.62
CA GLY A 142 17.20 -44.51 0.59
C GLY A 142 16.74 -43.05 0.48
N SER A 143 15.43 -42.77 0.59
CA SER A 143 14.91 -41.41 0.61
C SER A 143 14.67 -40.92 2.04
N GLY A 144 14.95 -39.64 2.31
CA GLY A 144 14.46 -38.96 3.51
C GLY A 144 12.94 -39.04 3.61
N SER A 145 12.41 -38.94 4.83
CA SER A 145 10.99 -39.11 5.08
C SER A 145 10.39 -37.95 5.88
N ARG A 146 11.21 -37.04 6.40
CA ARG A 146 10.73 -35.95 7.23
C ARG A 146 10.21 -34.80 6.38
N PHE A 147 10.84 -34.52 5.24
CA PHE A 147 10.42 -33.48 4.29
C PHE A 147 9.89 -34.11 3.00
N VAL A 148 8.68 -33.73 2.59
CA VAL A 148 8.08 -34.14 1.31
C VAL A 148 7.20 -33.06 0.73
N HIS A 149 7.04 -33.09 -0.59
CA HIS A 149 5.99 -32.38 -1.30
C HIS A 149 4.64 -33.02 -1.02
N GLY A 150 3.70 -32.25 -0.49
CA GLY A 150 2.38 -32.70 -0.06
C GLY A 150 1.45 -33.17 -1.18
N GLY A 151 1.87 -33.21 -2.44
CA GLY A 151 1.03 -33.62 -3.56
C GLY A 151 -0.21 -32.74 -3.66
N ALA A 152 -1.40 -33.33 -3.50
CA ALA A 152 -2.68 -32.61 -3.54
C ALA A 152 -3.12 -32.03 -2.18
N SER A 153 -2.24 -31.98 -1.17
CA SER A 153 -2.60 -31.41 0.13
C SER A 153 -2.74 -29.88 0.05
N LEU A 154 -3.59 -29.31 0.91
CA LEU A 154 -3.78 -27.84 0.94
C LEU A 154 -2.48 -27.09 1.26
N GLN A 155 -1.63 -27.66 2.12
CA GLN A 155 -0.32 -27.08 2.44
C GLN A 155 0.58 -26.96 1.21
N GLU A 156 0.40 -27.85 0.22
CA GLU A 156 1.20 -27.86 -1.01
C GLU A 156 0.61 -26.95 -2.09
N VAL A 157 -0.72 -26.90 -2.22
CA VAL A 157 -1.38 -26.25 -3.37
C VAL A 157 -1.95 -24.87 -3.07
N VAL A 158 -2.13 -24.50 -1.80
CA VAL A 158 -2.63 -23.17 -1.42
C VAL A 158 -1.44 -22.21 -1.32
N ILE A 159 -1.13 -21.55 -2.42
CA ILE A 159 0.05 -20.67 -2.53
C ILE A 159 -0.35 -19.20 -2.43
N PRO A 160 0.22 -18.46 -1.47
CA PRO A 160 0.04 -17.02 -1.41
C PRO A 160 0.81 -16.31 -2.52
N VAL A 161 0.19 -15.25 -3.06
CA VAL A 161 0.88 -14.26 -3.89
C VAL A 161 0.92 -12.96 -3.11
N LEU A 162 2.09 -12.60 -2.62
CA LEU A 162 2.32 -11.35 -1.90
C LEU A 162 2.64 -10.24 -2.90
N LYS A 163 1.83 -9.19 -2.89
CA LYS A 163 2.06 -7.98 -3.66
C LYS A 163 2.66 -6.90 -2.76
N VAL A 164 3.92 -6.55 -3.01
CA VAL A 164 4.59 -5.45 -2.33
C VAL A 164 4.66 -4.26 -3.27
N ASN A 165 4.04 -3.15 -2.86
CA ASN A 165 4.11 -1.89 -3.59
C ASN A 165 4.79 -0.83 -2.72
N LYS A 166 5.97 -0.36 -3.14
CA LYS A 166 6.62 0.77 -2.49
C LYS A 166 6.06 2.06 -3.08
N LYS A 167 5.01 2.59 -2.46
CA LYS A 167 4.53 3.93 -2.77
C LYS A 167 5.56 4.94 -2.30
N ARG A 168 5.93 5.87 -3.18
CA ARG A 168 6.48 7.15 -2.72
C ARG A 168 5.29 7.91 -2.13
N GLN A 169 5.24 8.04 -0.81
CA GLN A 169 4.41 9.08 -0.23
C GLN A 169 5.02 10.39 -0.74
N SER A 170 4.21 11.20 -1.41
CA SER A 170 4.64 12.56 -1.75
C SER A 170 4.89 13.28 -0.43
N ASP A 171 6.15 13.47 -0.07
CA ASP A 171 6.52 14.33 1.06
C ASP A 171 6.25 15.81 0.75
N VAL A 172 5.63 16.12 -0.41
CA VAL A 172 5.26 17.46 -0.82
C VAL A 172 3.86 17.79 -0.29
N SER A 173 3.77 18.76 0.62
CA SER A 173 2.53 19.37 1.11
C SER A 173 2.50 20.87 0.79
N ALA A 174 1.37 21.55 0.98
CA ALA A 174 1.31 23.02 0.95
C ALA A 174 1.34 23.58 2.37
N VAL A 175 1.88 24.79 2.56
CA VAL A 175 1.86 25.47 3.87
C VAL A 175 0.44 25.57 4.43
N GLU A 176 0.27 25.39 5.73
CA GLU A 176 -1.02 25.64 6.40
C GLU A 176 -1.12 27.11 6.81
N VAL A 177 -2.34 27.67 6.72
CA VAL A 177 -2.65 29.06 7.00
C VAL A 177 -3.68 29.14 8.12
N ASP A 178 -3.37 29.90 9.15
CA ASP A 178 -4.26 30.17 10.28
C ASP A 178 -4.79 31.59 10.27
N ILE A 179 -6.03 31.76 10.74
CA ILE A 179 -6.64 33.07 10.95
C ILE A 179 -6.40 33.45 12.41
N LEU A 180 -5.50 34.39 12.65
CA LEU A 180 -5.27 34.90 14.00
C LEU A 180 -6.41 35.86 14.36
N ARG A 181 -7.34 35.35 15.18
CA ARG A 181 -8.47 36.14 15.66
C ARG A 181 -7.96 37.26 16.59
N GLY A 182 -8.36 38.50 16.31
CA GLY A 182 -8.18 39.62 17.23
C GLY A 182 -9.04 39.51 18.50
N ALA A 183 -8.98 40.49 19.39
CA ALA A 183 -9.70 40.44 20.67
C ALA A 183 -11.25 40.44 20.53
N SER A 184 -11.78 40.93 19.42
CA SER A 184 -13.23 41.01 19.16
C SER A 184 -13.68 40.01 18.09
N SER A 185 -14.79 39.32 18.36
CA SER A 185 -15.55 38.55 17.36
C SER A 185 -16.73 39.34 16.78
N VAL A 186 -16.80 40.64 17.07
CA VAL A 186 -17.85 41.54 16.57
C VAL A 186 -17.22 42.54 15.61
N ILE A 187 -17.79 42.63 14.41
CA ILE A 187 -17.43 43.67 13.44
C ILE A 187 -18.37 44.85 13.71
N THR A 188 -17.83 46.05 13.92
CA THR A 188 -18.62 47.26 14.24
C THR A 188 -18.41 48.41 13.27
N SER A 189 -17.39 48.34 12.43
CA SER A 189 -17.02 49.36 11.46
C SER A 189 -17.17 48.86 10.02
N GLY A 190 -17.03 49.76 9.05
CA GLY A 190 -17.02 49.42 7.62
C GLY A 190 -15.78 48.64 7.15
N GLN A 191 -14.86 48.31 8.04
CA GLN A 191 -13.66 47.53 7.72
C GLN A 191 -13.32 46.53 8.83
N LEU A 192 -12.66 45.44 8.47
CA LEU A 192 -12.13 44.44 9.39
C LEU A 192 -10.67 44.14 9.04
N ALA A 193 -9.76 44.40 9.98
CA ALA A 193 -8.37 43.95 9.87
C ALA A 193 -8.21 42.58 10.53
N VAL A 194 -7.55 41.65 9.84
CA VAL A 194 -7.25 40.29 10.31
C VAL A 194 -5.81 39.95 9.96
N THR A 195 -5.13 39.26 10.87
CA THR A 195 -3.80 38.70 10.60
C THR A 195 -3.95 37.24 10.19
N LEU A 196 -3.35 36.87 9.07
CA LEU A 196 -3.24 35.51 8.59
C LEU A 196 -1.81 35.03 8.83
N TYR A 197 -1.65 33.82 9.34
CA TYR A 197 -0.36 33.28 9.74
C TYR A 197 -0.01 32.04 8.93
N GLN A 198 1.15 32.05 8.28
CA GLN A 198 1.72 30.88 7.62
C GLN A 198 2.45 30.02 8.65
N SER A 199 1.89 28.84 8.93
CA SER A 199 2.32 27.93 10.01
C SER A 199 3.83 27.60 10.01
N GLY A 200 4.42 27.42 8.82
CA GLY A 200 5.84 27.14 8.64
C GLY A 200 6.37 27.72 7.32
N PRO A 201 7.70 27.74 7.13
CA PRO A 201 8.32 28.26 5.90
C PRO A 201 8.05 27.37 4.70
N VAL A 202 8.04 27.98 3.51
CA VAL A 202 8.13 27.26 2.25
C VAL A 202 9.51 26.63 2.11
N THR A 203 9.52 25.38 1.68
CA THR A 203 10.72 24.58 1.41
C THR A 203 10.51 23.77 0.12
N GLU A 204 11.51 22.99 -0.30
CA GLU A 204 11.32 22.05 -1.43
C GLU A 204 10.16 21.06 -1.21
N LYS A 205 9.90 20.69 0.05
CA LYS A 205 8.85 19.74 0.44
C LYS A 205 7.56 20.40 0.95
N VAL A 206 7.58 21.69 1.26
CA VAL A 206 6.40 22.43 1.71
C VAL A 206 6.19 23.61 0.76
N GLN A 207 5.23 23.46 -0.15
CA GLN A 207 4.98 24.38 -1.25
C GLN A 207 4.13 25.58 -0.81
N PRO A 208 4.18 26.69 -1.57
CA PRO A 208 3.30 27.83 -1.35
C PRO A 208 1.82 27.46 -1.42
N ARG A 209 0.98 28.29 -0.78
CA ARG A 209 -0.49 28.21 -0.91
C ARG A 209 -1.06 29.53 -1.41
N HIS A 210 -2.02 29.47 -2.33
CA HIS A 210 -2.76 30.64 -2.79
C HIS A 210 -4.21 30.53 -2.32
N LEU A 211 -4.70 31.56 -1.64
CA LEU A 211 -6.05 31.59 -1.08
C LEU A 211 -6.75 32.88 -1.48
N ARG A 212 -8.04 32.76 -1.75
CA ARG A 212 -8.94 33.90 -1.86
C ARG A 212 -9.65 34.13 -0.53
N ALA A 213 -9.68 35.37 -0.07
CA ALA A 213 -10.33 35.73 1.18
C ALA A 213 -11.47 36.73 0.95
N GLY A 214 -12.51 36.64 1.77
CA GLY A 214 -13.63 37.60 1.79
C GLY A 214 -14.59 37.34 2.95
N ILE A 215 -15.47 38.29 3.23
CA ILE A 215 -16.51 38.16 4.27
C ILE A 215 -17.84 37.86 3.60
N TYR A 216 -18.49 36.78 4.04
CA TYR A 216 -19.71 36.26 3.45
C TYR A 216 -20.82 36.16 4.47
N THR A 217 -22.07 36.34 4.03
CA THR A 217 -23.25 36.00 4.82
C THR A 217 -23.40 34.48 4.97
N GLN A 218 -24.33 34.05 5.82
CA GLN A 218 -24.68 32.63 5.96
C GLN A 218 -25.23 32.03 4.66
N SER A 219 -25.89 32.82 3.80
CA SER A 219 -26.37 32.39 2.48
C SER A 219 -25.26 32.32 1.42
N GLY A 220 -24.03 32.73 1.75
CA GLY A 220 -22.89 32.71 0.84
C GLY A 220 -22.72 33.96 -0.02
N GLU A 221 -23.43 35.05 0.28
CA GLU A 221 -23.24 36.32 -0.42
C GLU A 221 -21.99 37.05 0.09
N LEU A 222 -21.11 37.48 -0.82
CA LEU A 222 -19.95 38.29 -0.50
C LEU A 222 -20.39 39.72 -0.13
N ILE A 223 -19.98 40.18 1.06
CA ILE A 223 -20.31 41.50 1.61
C ILE A 223 -19.08 42.40 1.84
N SER A 224 -17.88 41.97 1.45
CA SER A 224 -16.65 42.77 1.43
C SER A 224 -16.00 42.78 0.03
N ASP A 225 -14.91 43.52 -0.11
CA ASP A 225 -13.92 43.21 -1.15
C ASP A 225 -13.33 41.80 -0.96
N SER A 226 -12.73 41.28 -2.03
CA SER A 226 -12.06 39.98 -2.02
C SER A 226 -10.58 40.16 -2.33
N HIS A 227 -9.74 39.39 -1.63
CA HIS A 227 -8.29 39.44 -1.79
C HIS A 227 -7.78 38.09 -2.26
N GLU A 228 -6.94 38.09 -3.30
CA GLU A 228 -6.09 36.95 -3.67
C GLU A 228 -4.78 37.07 -2.89
N LEU A 229 -4.46 36.04 -2.12
CA LEU A 229 -3.37 36.04 -1.14
C LEU A 229 -2.40 34.89 -1.44
N SER A 230 -1.10 35.19 -1.38
CA SER A 230 -0.03 34.20 -1.56
C SER A 230 0.70 33.97 -0.24
N PHE A 231 0.86 32.71 0.13
CA PHE A 231 1.59 32.26 1.30
C PHE A 231 2.81 31.48 0.82
N ASP A 232 3.87 32.22 0.49
CA ASP A 232 5.13 31.73 -0.07
C ASP A 232 6.36 32.06 0.78
N LEU A 233 6.13 32.44 2.05
CA LEU A 233 7.16 32.99 2.92
C LEU A 233 8.15 31.89 3.34
N THR A 234 9.45 32.16 3.23
CA THR A 234 10.52 31.19 3.53
C THR A 234 11.21 31.43 4.87
N SER A 235 10.86 32.50 5.59
CA SER A 235 11.50 32.86 6.86
C SER A 235 11.20 31.83 7.95
N GLU A 236 12.20 31.46 8.74
CA GLU A 236 12.05 30.63 9.94
C GLU A 236 11.42 31.40 11.12
N ASN A 237 11.46 32.73 11.11
CA ASN A 237 10.88 33.57 12.16
C ASN A 237 9.35 33.65 12.02
N PRO A 238 8.56 33.17 13.01
CA PRO A 238 7.09 33.18 12.94
C PRO A 238 6.47 34.57 12.71
N ARG A 239 7.06 35.64 13.26
CA ARG A 239 6.53 37.00 13.12
C ARG A 239 6.64 37.54 11.70
N GLU A 240 7.62 37.05 10.94
CA GLU A 240 7.81 37.41 9.53
C GLU A 240 6.89 36.59 8.61
N ARG A 241 6.10 35.68 9.19
CA ARG A 241 5.10 34.85 8.49
C ARG A 241 3.66 35.27 8.76
N GLU A 242 3.47 36.49 9.25
CA GLU A 242 2.18 37.12 9.47
C GLU A 242 1.83 38.10 8.33
N LEU A 243 0.64 37.95 7.76
CA LEU A 243 0.09 38.83 6.73
C LEU A 243 -1.14 39.53 7.28
N GLN A 244 -1.07 40.85 7.45
CA GLN A 244 -2.23 41.66 7.82
C GLN A 244 -3.06 42.00 6.57
N VAL A 245 -4.33 41.64 6.59
CA VAL A 245 -5.29 41.90 5.51
C VAL A 245 -6.44 42.71 6.08
N ARG A 246 -6.84 43.75 5.35
CA ARG A 246 -7.94 44.63 5.76
C ARG A 246 -9.06 44.55 4.72
N PHE A 247 -10.15 43.91 5.13
CA PHE A 247 -11.38 43.79 4.34
C PHE A 247 -12.22 45.04 4.49
N VAL A 248 -12.67 45.60 3.38
CA VAL A 248 -13.60 46.74 3.33
C VAL A 248 -14.99 46.21 3.01
N LEU A 249 -15.95 46.50 3.89
CA LEU A 249 -17.34 46.09 3.72
C LEU A 249 -18.01 46.92 2.61
N SER A 250 -18.77 46.23 1.77
CA SER A 250 -19.67 46.84 0.79
C SER A 250 -20.98 47.29 1.46
N ARG A 251 -21.79 48.09 0.75
CA ARG A 251 -23.13 48.50 1.21
C ARG A 251 -24.05 47.32 1.55
N LYS A 252 -23.85 46.16 0.91
CA LYS A 252 -24.61 44.94 1.19
C LYS A 252 -24.47 44.45 2.63
N ALA A 253 -23.39 44.82 3.31
CA ALA A 253 -23.17 44.45 4.71
C ALA A 253 -24.19 45.10 5.67
N ASP A 254 -24.90 46.15 5.25
CA ASP A 254 -25.93 46.82 6.07
C ASP A 254 -27.12 45.88 6.32
N GLU A 255 -27.48 45.04 5.35
CA GLU A 255 -28.55 44.03 5.48
C GLU A 255 -28.17 42.87 6.40
N ALA A 256 -26.87 42.64 6.58
CA ALA A 256 -26.34 41.61 7.49
C ALA A 256 -26.22 42.11 8.94
N ASN A 257 -26.63 43.35 9.25
CA ASN A 257 -26.50 43.88 10.61
C ASN A 257 -27.33 43.08 11.62
N GLY A 258 -26.72 42.72 12.75
CA GLY A 258 -27.30 41.82 13.76
C GLY A 258 -27.16 40.33 13.44
N GLN A 259 -26.60 39.96 12.28
CA GLN A 259 -26.45 38.57 11.84
C GLN A 259 -25.01 38.06 11.96
N GLU A 260 -24.86 36.74 11.92
CA GLU A 260 -23.55 36.08 11.83
C GLU A 260 -23.03 36.13 10.39
N VAL A 261 -21.76 36.48 10.24
CA VAL A 261 -21.02 36.53 8.96
C VAL A 261 -19.71 35.78 9.11
N PHE A 262 -19.13 35.36 7.99
CA PHE A 262 -17.97 34.47 7.97
C PHE A 262 -16.86 35.07 7.13
N LEU A 263 -15.69 35.31 7.74
CA LEU A 263 -14.46 35.45 6.98
C LEU A 263 -14.10 34.06 6.44
N LYS A 264 -14.11 33.89 5.12
CA LYS A 264 -13.75 32.63 4.46
C LYS A 264 -12.42 32.79 3.74
N LEU A 265 -11.57 31.78 3.89
CA LEU A 265 -10.43 31.52 3.02
C LEU A 265 -10.82 30.36 2.11
N GLU A 266 -10.68 30.56 0.81
CA GLU A 266 -11.03 29.59 -0.21
C GLU A 266 -9.82 29.29 -1.09
N GLU A 267 -9.68 28.03 -1.49
CA GLU A 267 -8.61 27.57 -2.37
C GLU A 267 -9.21 27.15 -3.71
N GLN A 268 -8.59 27.59 -4.80
CA GLN A 268 -9.00 27.20 -6.14
C GLN A 268 -8.63 25.73 -6.37
N HIS A 269 -9.60 24.92 -6.83
CA HIS A 269 -9.30 23.54 -7.18
C HIS A 269 -8.45 23.51 -8.46
N ALA A 270 -7.29 22.87 -8.38
CA ALA A 270 -6.27 22.89 -9.43
C ALA A 270 -6.87 22.55 -10.80
N GLY A 271 -6.64 23.42 -11.79
CA GLY A 271 -7.12 23.26 -13.16
C GLY A 271 -8.61 23.58 -13.37
N THR A 272 -9.29 24.18 -12.39
CA THR A 272 -10.70 24.58 -12.51
C THR A 272 -10.92 26.03 -12.08
N SER A 273 -12.06 26.62 -12.43
CA SER A 273 -12.50 27.92 -11.88
C SER A 273 -13.26 27.81 -10.56
N HIS A 274 -13.36 26.60 -9.97
CA HIS A 274 -14.11 26.35 -8.75
C HIS A 274 -13.24 26.56 -7.51
N TYR A 275 -13.81 27.23 -6.52
CA TYR A 275 -13.19 27.44 -5.21
C TYR A 275 -13.83 26.52 -4.18
N LYS A 276 -13.01 26.02 -3.26
CA LYS A 276 -13.43 25.23 -2.11
C LYS A 276 -13.05 25.98 -0.84
N GLU A 277 -13.94 25.98 0.15
CA GLU A 277 -13.61 26.50 1.48
C GLU A 277 -12.42 25.75 2.07
N TYR A 278 -11.38 26.50 2.42
CA TYR A 278 -10.20 26.02 3.14
C TYR A 278 -10.39 26.16 4.65
N LYS A 279 -10.75 27.37 5.11
CA LYS A 279 -10.98 27.68 6.52
C LYS A 279 -11.93 28.87 6.64
N SER A 280 -12.74 28.91 7.68
CA SER A 280 -13.61 30.05 7.96
C SER A 280 -13.61 30.45 9.43
N LEU A 281 -13.88 31.74 9.68
CA LEU A 281 -13.99 32.31 11.01
C LEU A 281 -15.27 33.14 11.13
N ARG A 282 -16.05 32.84 12.15
CA ARG A 282 -17.33 33.49 12.43
C ARG A 282 -17.16 34.83 13.15
N TYR A 283 -17.92 35.82 12.71
CA TYR A 283 -18.09 37.14 13.33
C TYR A 283 -19.58 37.49 13.48
N LEU A 284 -19.90 38.34 14.45
CA LEU A 284 -21.21 38.98 14.57
C LEU A 284 -21.14 40.39 13.97
N MET A 285 -22.06 40.74 13.09
CA MET A 285 -22.15 42.07 12.50
C MET A 285 -22.96 43.00 13.43
N ARG A 286 -22.37 44.09 13.94
CA ARG A 286 -23.06 45.11 14.74
C ARG A 286 -22.56 46.52 14.43
N ARG A 287 -23.06 47.11 13.36
CA ARG A 287 -22.73 48.49 12.95
C ARG A 287 -23.68 49.46 13.61
N SER A 288 -23.11 50.49 14.23
CA SER A 288 -23.83 51.67 14.70
C SER A 288 -23.82 52.69 13.56
N PHE A 289 -24.97 52.92 12.92
CA PHE A 289 -25.24 53.94 11.89
C PHE A 289 -24.80 53.67 10.44
N THR A 290 -25.80 53.59 9.56
CA THR A 290 -25.76 54.05 8.16
C THR A 290 -26.20 55.52 8.17
N SER A 291 -25.29 56.46 8.44
CA SER A 291 -25.59 57.88 8.22
C SER A 291 -25.01 58.29 6.87
N ASP A 292 -25.90 58.58 5.93
CA ASP A 292 -25.59 59.37 4.73
C ASP A 292 -24.91 60.68 5.17
N PHE A 293 -23.63 60.80 4.86
CA PHE A 293 -22.96 62.09 4.76
C PHE A 293 -22.31 62.15 3.39
N ASP A 294 -23.06 62.70 2.43
CA ASP A 294 -22.51 63.23 1.19
C ASP A 294 -21.70 64.50 1.50
N PHE A 295 -20.47 64.55 0.98
CA PHE A 295 -19.72 65.77 0.66
C PHE A 295 -19.21 65.65 -0.78
#